data_AF-A0A2V9CYC1-F1
#
_entry.id   AF-A0A2V9CYC1-F1
#
_cell.length_a   1.000
_cell.length_b   1.000
_cell.length_c   1.000
_cell.angle_alpha   90.00
_cell.angle_beta   90.00
_cell.angle_gamma   90.00
#
_symmetry.space_group_name_H-M   'P 1'
#
loop_
_entity.id
_entity.type
_entity.pdbx_description
1 polymer ?
#
loop_
_entity_poly.entity_id
_entity_poly.type
_entity_poly.pdbx_seq_one_letter_code
_entity_poly.pdbx_strand_id
1 'polypeptide(L)'
;MYQALLPYLGVFVGWLLHEISDLIRRSREDRRLAGKVLAELLELRHSLLALRLTLRELRKRLLIPEEAEPLFRTIFSPMIAKLMAELPERYNRAIDSAAGAFPILAFELRSKEKIGLAFDQIRAFASGDAQAVAVISQVEESITEKLVPVLDDLALRLGRLHGLRTWLQVRRKLKKADEVPPEISDLIDSLIKRVQVAGAPGQAPGS
;
A
#
# COMPACT_ATOMS: atom_id res chain seq x y z
N MET A 1 50.84 -40.40 -13.74
CA MET A 1 49.46 -40.44 -13.18
C MET A 1 48.91 -39.07 -12.81
N TYR A 2 49.63 -38.21 -12.05
CA TYR A 2 49.11 -36.88 -11.65
C TYR A 2 48.79 -35.90 -12.79
N GLN A 3 49.51 -35.96 -13.91
CA GLN A 3 49.24 -35.09 -15.07
C GLN A 3 47.87 -35.35 -15.73
N ALA A 4 47.30 -36.54 -15.56
CA ALA A 4 45.98 -36.87 -16.11
C ALA A 4 44.82 -36.31 -15.25
N LEU A 5 45.05 -35.96 -13.98
CA LEU A 5 44.00 -35.46 -13.07
C LEU A 5 43.73 -33.96 -13.22
N LEU A 6 44.73 -33.22 -13.68
CA LEU A 6 44.68 -31.76 -13.84
C LEU A 6 43.53 -31.26 -14.75
N PRO A 7 43.25 -31.85 -15.93
CA PRO A 7 42.12 -31.42 -16.76
C PRO A 7 40.75 -31.69 -16.12
N TYR A 8 40.59 -32.80 -15.39
CA TYR A 8 39.32 -33.12 -14.71
C TYR A 8 39.02 -32.13 -13.57
N LEU A 9 40.03 -31.70 -12.82
CA LEU A 9 39.88 -30.66 -11.80
C LEU A 9 39.41 -29.33 -12.41
N GLY A 10 39.96 -28.95 -13.57
CA GLY A 10 39.53 -27.75 -14.29
C GLY A 10 38.06 -27.81 -14.70
N VAL A 11 37.62 -28.94 -15.27
CA VAL A 11 36.21 -29.15 -15.65
C VAL A 11 35.29 -29.13 -14.42
N PHE A 12 35.69 -29.76 -13.33
CA PHE A 12 34.91 -29.80 -12.10
C PHE A 12 34.75 -28.41 -11.46
N VAL A 13 35.83 -27.63 -11.37
CA VAL A 13 35.78 -26.26 -10.84
C VAL A 13 34.94 -25.35 -11.75
N GLY A 14 35.08 -25.50 -13.07
CA GLY A 14 34.26 -24.76 -14.05
C GLY A 14 32.77 -25.05 -13.89
N TRP A 15 32.40 -26.32 -13.75
CA TRP A 15 31.03 -26.75 -13.50
C TRP A 15 30.49 -26.20 -12.17
N LEU A 16 31.26 -26.30 -11.09
CA LEU A 16 30.85 -25.80 -9.77
C LEU A 16 30.62 -24.29 -9.78
N LEU A 17 31.50 -23.52 -10.43
CA LEU A 17 31.35 -22.07 -10.58
C LEU A 17 30.11 -21.71 -11.41
N HIS A 18 29.80 -22.49 -12.46
CA HIS A 18 28.61 -22.30 -13.27
C HIS A 18 27.33 -22.52 -12.46
N GLU A 19 27.24 -23.60 -11.69
CA GLU A 19 26.08 -23.89 -10.84
C GLU A 19 25.88 -22.83 -9.75
N ILE A 20 26.97 -22.37 -9.13
CA ILE A 20 26.92 -21.28 -8.15
C ILE A 20 26.42 -19.99 -8.82
N SER A 21 26.91 -19.67 -10.01
CA SER A 21 26.47 -18.50 -10.78
C SER A 21 24.97 -18.56 -11.09
N ASP A 22 24.48 -19.71 -11.53
CA ASP A 22 23.06 -19.91 -11.84
C ASP A 22 22.18 -19.84 -10.60
N LEU A 23 22.62 -20.42 -9.48
CA LEU A 23 21.92 -20.32 -8.20
C LEU A 23 21.82 -18.86 -7.73
N ILE A 24 22.90 -18.08 -7.84
CA ILE A 24 22.90 -16.66 -7.51
C ILE A 24 21.95 -15.89 -8.44
N ARG A 25 21.94 -16.21 -9.73
CA ARG A 25 21.07 -15.56 -10.72
C ARG A 25 19.59 -15.82 -10.41
N ARG A 26 19.20 -17.07 -10.14
CA ARG A 26 17.83 -17.44 -9.74
C ARG A 26 17.41 -16.71 -8.46
N SER A 27 18.27 -16.71 -7.43
CA SER A 27 17.99 -15.99 -6.18
C SER A 27 17.79 -14.48 -6.38
N ARG A 28 18.55 -13.85 -7.30
CA ARG A 28 18.36 -12.42 -7.63
C ARG A 28 17.03 -12.16 -8.32
N GLU A 29 16.61 -13.06 -9.21
CA GLU A 29 15.33 -12.96 -9.89
C GLU A 29 14.15 -13.09 -8.92
N ASP A 30 14.19 -14.08 -8.03
CA ASP A 30 13.19 -14.28 -6.97
C ASP A 30 13.10 -13.05 -6.05
N ARG A 31 14.25 -12.50 -5.64
CA ARG A 31 14.30 -11.27 -4.84
C ARG A 31 13.69 -10.08 -5.59
N ARG A 32 13.97 -9.93 -6.89
CA ARG A 32 13.39 -8.86 -7.71
C ARG A 32 11.85 -8.96 -7.76
N LEU A 33 11.32 -10.16 -7.94
CA LEU A 33 9.88 -10.41 -7.94
C LEU A 33 9.27 -10.11 -6.57
N ALA A 34 9.88 -10.59 -5.49
CA ALA A 34 9.45 -10.27 -4.12
C ALA A 34 9.46 -8.76 -3.84
N GLY A 35 10.46 -8.04 -4.34
CA GLY A 35 10.58 -6.59 -4.19
C GLY A 35 9.48 -5.83 -4.91
N LYS A 36 9.10 -6.26 -6.12
CA LYS A 36 7.98 -5.68 -6.86
C LYS A 36 6.67 -5.84 -6.10
N VAL A 37 6.35 -7.06 -5.64
CA VAL A 37 5.13 -7.30 -4.84
C VAL A 37 5.15 -6.53 -3.53
N LEU A 38 6.30 -6.48 -2.86
CA LEU A 38 6.45 -5.72 -1.62
C LEU A 38 6.15 -4.22 -1.81
N ALA A 39 6.61 -3.63 -2.92
CA ALA A 39 6.34 -2.23 -3.22
C ALA A 39 4.83 -1.97 -3.38
N GLU A 40 4.16 -2.78 -4.20
CA GLU A 40 2.71 -2.67 -4.41
C GLU A 40 1.92 -2.89 -3.12
N LEU A 41 2.36 -3.84 -2.28
CA LEU A 41 1.71 -4.13 -1.00
C LEU A 41 1.86 -2.98 0.00
N LEU A 42 3.05 -2.36 0.06
CA LEU A 42 3.29 -1.19 0.90
C LEU A 42 2.53 0.03 0.41
N GLU A 43 2.35 0.19 -0.90
CA GLU A 43 1.53 1.24 -1.51
C GLU A 43 0.07 1.04 -1.13
N LEU A 44 -0.49 -0.16 -1.35
CA LEU A 44 -1.87 -0.51 -0.93
C LEU A 44 -2.10 -0.22 0.56
N ARG A 45 -1.18 -0.66 1.41
CA ARG A 45 -1.22 -0.39 2.85
C ARG A 45 -1.20 1.10 3.15
N HIS A 46 -0.30 1.85 2.52
CA HIS A 46 -0.19 3.28 2.72
C HIS A 46 -1.49 3.98 2.32
N SER A 47 -2.11 3.58 1.22
CA SER A 47 -3.39 4.15 0.76
C SER A 47 -4.54 3.90 1.73
N LEU A 48 -4.63 2.69 2.31
CA LEU A 48 -5.63 2.38 3.33
C LEU A 48 -5.47 3.27 4.58
N LEU A 49 -4.23 3.49 5.01
CA LEU A 49 -3.95 4.34 6.17
C LEU A 49 -4.09 5.83 5.85
N ALA A 50 -3.71 6.27 4.66
CA ALA A 50 -3.74 7.67 4.26
C ALA A 50 -5.15 8.23 4.34
N LEU A 51 -6.17 7.48 3.91
CA LEU A 51 -7.57 7.88 4.05
C LEU A 51 -7.95 8.12 5.52
N ARG A 52 -7.68 7.13 6.39
CA ARG A 52 -7.99 7.19 7.83
C ARG A 52 -7.26 8.35 8.52
N LEU A 53 -5.97 8.52 8.24
CA LEU A 53 -5.14 9.57 8.84
C LEU A 53 -5.56 10.96 8.35
N THR A 54 -5.88 11.11 7.06
CA THR A 54 -6.32 12.39 6.48
C THR A 54 -7.65 12.84 7.08
N LEU A 55 -8.63 11.94 7.17
CA LEU A 55 -9.93 12.24 7.79
C LEU A 55 -9.77 12.61 9.27
N ARG A 56 -8.93 11.87 10.00
CA ARG A 56 -8.63 12.16 11.41
C ARG A 56 -8.01 13.54 11.61
N GLU A 57 -7.03 13.90 10.79
CA GLU A 57 -6.38 15.22 10.89
C GLU A 57 -7.30 16.36 10.45
N LEU A 58 -8.10 16.17 9.38
CA LEU A 58 -9.11 17.14 8.98
C LEU A 58 -10.10 17.40 10.12
N ARG A 59 -10.62 16.33 10.76
CA ARG A 59 -11.52 16.45 11.91
C ARG A 59 -10.88 17.25 13.05
N LYS A 60 -9.62 16.96 13.36
CA LYS A 60 -8.88 17.63 14.44
C LYS A 60 -8.64 19.11 14.17
N ARG A 61 -8.30 19.49 12.93
CA ARG A 61 -7.89 20.88 12.60
C ARG A 61 -9.03 21.79 12.19
N LEU A 62 -10.04 21.27 11.50
CA LEU A 62 -11.16 22.06 10.98
C LEU A 62 -12.35 22.13 11.96
N LEU A 63 -12.28 21.45 13.11
CA LEU A 63 -13.37 21.35 14.09
C LEU A 63 -14.70 20.97 13.41
N ILE A 64 -14.63 20.06 12.44
CA ILE A 64 -15.77 19.65 11.62
C ILE A 64 -16.80 18.99 12.55
N PRO A 65 -18.05 19.48 12.60
CA PRO A 65 -19.14 18.79 13.32
C PRO A 65 -19.28 17.36 12.78
N GLU A 66 -19.57 16.39 13.64
CA GLU A 66 -19.70 14.98 13.22
C GLU A 66 -20.72 14.81 12.08
N GLU A 67 -21.76 15.66 12.07
CA GLU A 67 -22.80 15.74 11.04
C GLU A 67 -22.27 16.09 9.63
N ALA A 68 -21.14 16.79 9.54
CA ALA A 68 -20.55 17.23 8.28
C ALA A 68 -19.52 16.23 7.71
N GLU A 69 -19.12 15.19 8.47
CA GLU A 69 -18.17 14.17 8.00
C GLU A 69 -18.60 13.49 6.69
N PRO A 70 -19.89 13.08 6.51
CA PRO A 70 -20.35 12.48 5.26
C PRO A 70 -20.16 13.38 4.04
N LEU A 71 -20.34 14.69 4.21
CA LEU A 71 -20.16 15.67 3.14
C LEU A 71 -18.69 15.75 2.72
N PHE A 72 -17.77 15.84 3.68
CA PHE A 72 -16.33 15.85 3.38
C PHE A 72 -15.88 14.56 2.70
N ARG A 73 -16.36 13.40 3.17
CA ARG A 73 -16.09 12.12 2.50
C ARG A 73 -16.58 12.14 1.05
N THR A 74 -17.75 12.70 0.79
CA THR A 74 -18.30 12.83 -0.57
C THR A 74 -17.43 13.72 -1.46
N ILE A 75 -16.92 14.84 -0.91
CA ILE A 75 -16.06 15.77 -1.63
C ILE A 75 -14.69 15.16 -1.96
N PHE A 76 -14.09 14.41 -1.02
CA PHE A 76 -12.75 13.84 -1.20
C PHE A 76 -12.75 12.46 -1.88
N SER A 77 -13.89 11.74 -1.87
CA SER A 77 -14.01 10.40 -2.45
C SER A 77 -13.54 10.32 -3.91
N PRO A 78 -13.94 11.22 -4.83
CA PRO A 78 -13.47 11.18 -6.22
C PRO A 78 -11.96 11.35 -6.37
N MET A 79 -11.35 12.21 -5.54
CA MET A 79 -9.91 12.45 -5.55
C MET A 79 -9.14 11.18 -5.14
N ILE A 80 -9.65 10.50 -4.12
CA ILE A 80 -9.06 9.25 -3.60
C ILE A 80 -9.30 8.10 -4.59
N ALA A 81 -10.50 8.00 -5.15
CA ALA A 81 -10.83 7.01 -6.18
C ALA A 81 -9.89 7.14 -7.40
N LYS A 82 -9.60 8.37 -7.84
CA LYS A 82 -8.66 8.61 -8.93
C LYS A 82 -7.24 8.15 -8.58
N LEU A 83 -6.77 8.43 -7.35
CA LEU A 83 -5.46 7.97 -6.90
C LEU A 83 -5.37 6.44 -6.86
N MET A 84 -6.49 5.78 -6.53
CA MET A 84 -6.58 4.33 -6.35
C MET A 84 -6.94 3.55 -7.61
N ALA A 85 -7.35 4.22 -8.70
CA ALA A 85 -7.91 3.55 -9.88
C ALA A 85 -6.95 2.52 -10.52
N GLU A 86 -5.66 2.82 -10.56
CA GLU A 86 -4.65 1.94 -11.18
C GLU A 86 -4.06 0.90 -10.20
N LEU A 87 -4.29 1.07 -8.91
CA LEU A 87 -3.62 0.29 -7.87
C LEU A 87 -4.02 -1.20 -7.90
N PRO A 88 -5.31 -1.58 -8.07
CA PRO A 88 -5.69 -2.99 -8.21
C PRO A 88 -5.00 -3.68 -9.39
N GLU A 89 -4.90 -3.01 -10.54
CA GLU A 89 -4.29 -3.61 -11.73
C GLU A 89 -2.77 -3.78 -11.56
N ARG A 90 -2.08 -2.80 -10.96
CA ARG A 90 -0.64 -2.90 -10.66
C ARG A 90 -0.36 -3.99 -9.63
N TYR A 91 -1.18 -4.07 -8.59
CA TYR A 91 -1.13 -5.10 -7.56
C TYR A 91 -1.29 -6.51 -8.16
N ASN A 92 -2.33 -6.73 -8.96
CA ASN A 92 -2.58 -8.02 -9.62
C ASN A 92 -1.45 -8.42 -10.54
N ARG A 93 -0.96 -7.49 -11.37
CA ARG A 93 0.21 -7.74 -12.23
C ARG A 93 1.45 -8.11 -11.44
N ALA A 94 1.68 -7.51 -10.28
CA ALA A 94 2.79 -7.86 -9.42
C ALA A 94 2.62 -9.26 -8.80
N ILE A 95 1.42 -9.61 -8.34
CA ILE A 95 1.13 -10.95 -7.82
C ILE A 95 1.31 -12.01 -8.89
N ASP A 96 0.77 -11.79 -10.09
CA ASP A 96 0.88 -12.73 -11.21
C ASP A 96 2.34 -12.95 -11.61
N SER A 97 3.14 -11.86 -11.61
CA SER A 97 4.59 -11.96 -11.84
C SER A 97 5.30 -12.81 -10.78
N ALA A 98 4.82 -12.80 -9.55
CA ALA A 98 5.42 -13.52 -8.42
C ALA A 98 4.85 -14.93 -8.20
N ALA A 99 3.71 -15.27 -8.82
CA ALA A 99 3.02 -16.54 -8.63
C ALA A 99 3.88 -17.75 -9.04
N GLY A 100 4.80 -17.58 -10.00
CA GLY A 100 5.75 -18.62 -10.40
C GLY A 100 6.77 -18.97 -9.30
N ALA A 101 7.29 -17.96 -8.59
CA ALA A 101 8.27 -18.17 -7.53
C ALA A 101 7.62 -18.45 -6.16
N PHE A 102 6.44 -17.86 -5.89
CA PHE A 102 5.79 -17.87 -4.58
C PHE A 102 4.28 -18.20 -4.70
N PRO A 103 3.89 -19.41 -5.13
CA PRO A 103 2.49 -19.74 -5.44
C PRO A 103 1.55 -19.62 -4.23
N ILE A 104 2.00 -20.06 -3.04
CA ILE A 104 1.20 -19.98 -1.81
C ILE A 104 0.95 -18.51 -1.43
N LEU A 105 1.99 -17.68 -1.48
CA LEU A 105 1.89 -16.27 -1.15
C LEU A 105 1.01 -15.53 -2.16
N ALA A 106 1.13 -15.85 -3.44
CA ALA A 106 0.28 -15.29 -4.49
C ALA A 106 -1.20 -15.67 -4.27
N PHE A 107 -1.48 -16.91 -3.88
CA PHE A 107 -2.84 -17.34 -3.50
C PHE A 107 -3.37 -16.55 -2.29
N GLU A 108 -2.57 -16.42 -1.23
CA GLU A 108 -2.92 -15.62 -0.05
C GLU A 108 -3.25 -14.16 -0.43
N LEU A 109 -2.41 -13.54 -1.26
CA LEU A 109 -2.58 -12.16 -1.74
C LEU A 109 -3.84 -12.01 -2.60
N ARG A 110 -4.08 -12.89 -3.57
CA ARG A 110 -5.32 -12.89 -4.39
C ARG A 110 -6.57 -13.05 -3.54
N SER A 111 -6.52 -13.80 -2.43
CA SER A 111 -7.67 -13.90 -1.52
C SER A 111 -8.05 -12.55 -0.89
N LYS A 112 -7.10 -11.60 -0.80
CA LYS A 112 -7.32 -10.25 -0.23
C LYS A 112 -7.84 -9.25 -1.25
N GLU A 113 -7.61 -9.48 -2.54
CA GLU A 113 -8.20 -8.67 -3.62
C GLU A 113 -9.74 -8.62 -3.53
N LYS A 114 -10.35 -9.75 -3.16
CA LYS A 114 -11.81 -9.85 -2.96
C LYS A 114 -12.35 -8.85 -1.95
N ILE A 115 -11.52 -8.40 -1.00
CA ILE A 115 -11.90 -7.38 -0.02
C ILE A 115 -12.09 -6.04 -0.73
N GLY A 116 -11.23 -5.68 -1.68
CA GLY A 116 -11.38 -4.47 -2.50
C GLY A 116 -12.68 -4.46 -3.29
N LEU A 117 -13.01 -5.57 -3.96
CA LEU A 117 -14.29 -5.72 -4.66
C LEU A 117 -15.50 -5.59 -3.71
N ALA A 118 -15.38 -6.11 -2.49
CA ALA A 118 -16.42 -5.95 -1.48
C ALA A 118 -16.57 -4.48 -1.05
N PHE A 119 -15.47 -3.73 -0.90
CA PHE A 119 -15.53 -2.29 -0.62
C PHE A 119 -16.26 -1.52 -1.72
N ASP A 120 -15.97 -1.82 -2.99
CA ASP A 120 -16.62 -1.13 -4.11
C ASP A 120 -18.12 -1.40 -4.14
N GLN A 121 -18.54 -2.64 -3.87
CA GLN A 121 -19.95 -3.00 -3.75
C GLN A 121 -20.64 -2.31 -2.57
N ILE A 122 -19.96 -2.25 -1.42
CA ILE A 122 -20.46 -1.56 -0.22
C ILE A 122 -20.62 -0.07 -0.52
N ARG A 123 -19.63 0.57 -1.15
CA ARG A 123 -19.69 1.99 -1.52
C ARG A 123 -20.77 2.29 -2.55
N ALA A 124 -20.96 1.41 -3.53
CA ALA A 124 -22.04 1.53 -4.51
C ALA A 124 -23.41 1.51 -3.80
N PHE A 125 -23.58 0.63 -2.80
CA PHE A 125 -24.78 0.59 -1.97
C PHE A 125 -24.98 1.90 -1.16
N ALA A 126 -23.90 2.50 -0.66
CA ALA A 126 -23.93 3.79 0.04
C ALA A 126 -24.53 4.93 -0.76
N SER A 127 -24.28 4.94 -2.07
CA SER A 127 -24.57 6.10 -2.91
C SER A 127 -26.07 6.38 -3.07
N GLY A 128 -26.94 5.42 -2.70
CA GLY A 128 -28.39 5.56 -2.76
C GLY A 128 -29.08 5.93 -1.43
N ASP A 129 -28.38 5.90 -0.29
CA ASP A 129 -29.00 6.09 1.04
C ASP A 129 -28.05 6.82 2.01
N ALA A 130 -28.49 7.98 2.50
CA ALA A 130 -27.73 8.78 3.46
C ALA A 130 -27.49 8.05 4.80
N GLN A 131 -28.41 7.18 5.24
CA GLN A 131 -28.23 6.38 6.45
C GLN A 131 -27.15 5.30 6.26
N ALA A 132 -27.03 4.76 5.05
CA ALA A 132 -26.01 3.77 4.73
C ALA A 132 -24.58 4.34 4.84
N VAL A 133 -24.38 5.64 4.61
CA VAL A 133 -23.05 6.29 4.69
C VAL A 133 -22.40 6.17 6.08
N ALA A 134 -23.20 6.29 7.15
CA ALA A 134 -22.71 6.17 8.52
C ALA A 134 -22.28 4.73 8.85
N VAL A 135 -23.12 3.75 8.47
CA VAL A 135 -22.83 2.32 8.66
C VAL A 135 -21.57 1.92 7.89
N ILE A 136 -21.42 2.43 6.66
CA ILE A 136 -20.29 2.09 5.81
C ILE A 136 -18.99 2.62 6.37
N SER A 137 -18.98 3.81 6.96
CA SER A 137 -17.78 4.35 7.61
C SER A 137 -17.27 3.43 8.73
N GLN A 138 -18.18 2.86 9.53
CA GLN A 138 -17.83 1.89 10.59
C GLN A 138 -17.32 0.56 10.02
N VAL A 139 -17.92 0.09 8.92
CA VAL A 139 -17.49 -1.12 8.20
C VAL A 139 -16.10 -0.90 7.60
N GLU A 140 -15.85 0.24 6.97
CA GLU A 140 -14.55 0.57 6.39
C GLU A 140 -13.44 0.60 7.46
N GLU A 141 -13.73 1.19 8.62
CA GLU A 141 -12.80 1.22 9.75
C GLU A 141 -12.53 -0.20 10.28
N SER A 142 -13.58 -1.00 10.50
CA SER A 142 -13.46 -2.38 10.97
C SER A 142 -12.67 -3.27 10.01
N ILE A 143 -12.87 -3.11 8.71
CA ILE A 143 -12.11 -3.86 7.69
C ILE A 143 -10.66 -3.37 7.69
N THR A 144 -10.42 -2.06 7.74
CA THR A 144 -9.06 -1.49 7.76
C THR A 144 -8.27 -2.01 8.95
N GLU A 145 -8.87 -2.04 10.14
CA GLU A 145 -8.25 -2.55 11.36
C GLU A 145 -7.86 -4.03 11.28
N LYS A 146 -8.63 -4.83 10.55
CA LYS A 146 -8.31 -6.26 10.33
C LYS A 146 -7.35 -6.48 9.17
N LEU A 147 -7.42 -5.65 8.13
CA LEU A 147 -6.64 -5.81 6.92
C LEU A 147 -5.20 -5.33 7.08
N VAL A 148 -4.98 -4.19 7.75
CA VAL A 148 -3.63 -3.62 7.93
C VAL A 148 -2.67 -4.62 8.59
N PRO A 149 -3.00 -5.31 9.70
CA PRO A 149 -2.11 -6.31 10.30
C PRO A 149 -1.76 -7.47 9.35
N VAL A 150 -2.70 -7.86 8.49
CA VAL A 150 -2.49 -8.92 7.49
C VAL A 150 -1.53 -8.44 6.40
N LEU A 151 -1.69 -7.22 5.92
CA LEU A 151 -0.75 -6.60 4.97
C LEU A 151 0.65 -6.45 5.58
N ASP A 152 0.73 -6.13 6.87
CA ASP A 152 2.00 -6.00 7.60
C ASP A 152 2.74 -7.33 7.67
N ASP A 153 2.05 -8.42 8.01
CA ASP A 153 2.63 -9.76 8.03
C ASP A 153 3.13 -10.17 6.64
N LEU A 154 2.31 -9.98 5.60
CA LEU A 154 2.67 -10.29 4.22
C LEU A 154 3.87 -9.45 3.74
N ALA A 155 3.93 -8.16 4.09
CA ALA A 155 5.05 -7.28 3.78
C ALA A 155 6.33 -7.72 4.50
N LEU A 156 6.23 -8.19 5.74
CA LEU A 156 7.39 -8.74 6.47
C LEU A 156 7.87 -10.05 5.85
N ARG A 157 6.98 -10.95 5.44
CA ARG A 157 7.34 -12.20 4.73
C ARG A 157 8.04 -11.91 3.41
N LEU A 158 7.48 -11.02 2.59
CA LEU A 158 8.10 -10.55 1.33
C LEU A 158 9.44 -9.87 1.57
N GLY A 159 9.53 -9.05 2.61
CA GLY A 159 10.78 -8.43 3.04
C GLY A 159 11.87 -9.45 3.37
N ARG A 160 11.51 -10.57 4.03
CA ARG A 160 12.46 -11.67 4.31
C ARG A 160 12.90 -12.38 3.04
N LEU A 161 11.98 -12.66 2.13
CA LEU A 161 12.29 -13.27 0.82
C LEU A 161 13.22 -12.38 -0.02
N HIS A 162 13.03 -11.06 0.05
CA HIS A 162 13.90 -10.09 -0.60
C HIS A 162 15.29 -10.00 0.07
N GLY A 163 15.34 -10.07 1.41
CA GLY A 163 16.58 -10.16 2.19
C GLY A 163 16.54 -9.41 3.53
N LEU A 164 17.45 -9.75 4.43
CA LEU A 164 17.45 -9.26 5.82
C LEU A 164 17.44 -7.72 5.95
N ARG A 165 18.19 -7.02 5.09
CA ARG A 165 18.23 -5.55 5.07
C ARG A 165 16.85 -4.96 4.76
N THR A 166 16.19 -5.46 3.71
CA THR A 166 14.85 -5.02 3.32
C THR A 166 13.84 -5.35 4.39
N TRP A 167 13.88 -6.56 4.95
CA TRP A 167 13.04 -6.94 6.10
C TRP A 167 13.17 -5.97 7.28
N LEU A 168 14.40 -5.58 7.66
CA LEU A 168 14.63 -4.62 8.73
C LEU A 168 14.06 -3.23 8.39
N GLN A 169 14.21 -2.78 7.14
CA GLN A 169 13.66 -1.50 6.68
C GLN A 169 12.13 -1.50 6.71
N VAL A 170 11.49 -2.55 6.17
CA VAL A 170 10.05 -2.73 6.21
C VAL A 170 9.56 -2.74 7.65
N ARG A 171 10.17 -3.55 8.53
CA ARG A 171 9.82 -3.61 9.96
C ARG A 171 9.91 -2.24 10.65
N ARG A 172 10.94 -1.44 10.34
CA ARG A 172 11.08 -0.09 10.90
C ARG A 172 10.00 0.86 10.36
N LYS A 173 9.66 0.79 9.07
CA LYS A 173 8.61 1.62 8.45
C LYS A 173 7.22 1.27 9.00
N LEU A 174 6.89 -0.02 9.12
CA LEU A 174 5.61 -0.46 9.66
C LEU A 174 5.38 0.01 11.10
N LYS A 175 6.43 0.04 11.92
CA LYS A 175 6.37 0.57 13.30
C LYS A 175 6.08 2.06 13.41
N LYS A 176 6.41 2.86 12.39
CA LYS A 176 6.20 4.32 12.37
C LYS A 176 4.91 4.74 11.67
N ALA A 177 4.16 3.77 11.16
CA ALA A 177 3.08 4.04 10.22
C ALA A 177 1.84 4.74 10.79
N ASP A 178 1.73 4.81 12.12
CA ASP A 178 0.63 5.52 12.78
C ASP A 178 0.88 7.03 12.86
N GLU A 179 2.07 7.50 12.47
CA GLU A 179 2.39 8.91 12.37
C GLU A 179 1.84 9.47 11.04
N VAL A 180 1.20 10.64 11.13
CA VAL A 180 0.74 11.37 9.95
C VAL A 180 1.97 11.83 9.16
N PRO A 181 2.10 11.44 7.87
CA PRO A 181 3.18 11.94 7.03
C PRO A 181 3.15 13.48 6.98
N PRO A 182 4.31 14.16 7.08
CA PRO A 182 4.36 15.62 7.04
C PRO A 182 3.73 16.18 5.75
N GLU A 183 3.81 15.44 4.65
CA GLU A 183 3.20 15.82 3.37
C GLU A 183 1.68 15.94 3.46
N ILE A 184 1.02 15.07 4.24
CA ILE A 184 -0.42 15.14 4.48
C ILE A 184 -0.74 16.35 5.37
N SER A 185 0.07 16.60 6.40
CA SER A 185 -0.08 17.78 7.26
C SER A 185 0.02 19.08 6.45
N ASP A 186 1.07 19.22 5.65
CA ASP A 186 1.33 20.41 4.83
C ASP A 186 0.21 20.63 3.79
N LEU A 187 -0.29 19.55 3.20
CA LEU A 187 -1.42 19.62 2.27
C LEU A 187 -2.69 20.11 2.98
N ILE A 188 -3.01 19.58 4.16
CA ILE A 188 -4.15 20.03 4.96
C ILE A 188 -4.00 21.51 5.35
N ASP A 189 -2.82 21.93 5.79
CA ASP A 189 -2.54 23.34 6.14
C ASP A 189 -2.73 24.28 4.95
N SER A 190 -2.30 23.85 3.75
CA SER A 190 -2.50 24.61 2.53
C SER A 190 -3.97 24.76 2.15
N LEU A 191 -4.78 23.73 2.39
CA LEU A 191 -6.23 23.75 2.13
C LEU A 191 -6.95 24.66 3.14
N ILE A 192 -6.62 24.54 4.43
CA ILE A 192 -7.18 25.40 5.49
C ILE A 192 -6.90 26.88 5.17
N LYS A 193 -5.65 27.20 4.81
CA LYS A 193 -5.26 28.57 4.44
C LYS A 193 -6.06 29.09 3.25
N ARG A 194 -6.28 28.27 2.21
CA ARG A 194 -7.08 28.66 1.03
C ARG A 194 -8.55 28.92 1.39
N VAL A 195 -9.14 28.07 2.24
CA VAL A 195 -10.54 28.24 2.70
C VAL A 195 -10.69 29.50 3.55
N GLN A 196 -9.74 29.80 4.44
CA GLN A 196 -9.77 31.01 5.27
C GLN A 196 -9.65 32.29 4.43
N VAL A 197 -8.81 32.29 3.39
CA VAL A 197 -8.67 33.44 2.48
C VAL A 197 -9.93 33.64 1.64
N ALA A 198 -10.55 32.56 1.15
CA ALA A 198 -11.78 32.64 0.36
C ALA A 198 -13.02 33.00 1.20
N GLY A 199 -13.05 32.60 2.47
CA GLY A 199 -14.13 32.87 3.43
C GLY A 199 -14.00 34.19 4.19
N ALA A 200 -12.90 34.93 4.02
CA ALA A 200 -12.80 36.29 4.54
C ALA A 200 -13.88 37.14 3.84
N PRO A 201 -14.92 37.59 4.56
CA PRO A 201 -16.03 38.32 3.97
C PRO A 201 -15.42 39.51 3.23
N GLY A 202 -15.61 39.53 1.91
CA GLY A 202 -15.10 40.59 1.07
C GLY A 202 -15.46 41.92 1.72
N GLN A 203 -14.44 42.71 2.04
CA GLN A 203 -14.62 44.15 2.17
C GLN A 203 -15.35 44.56 0.90
N ALA A 204 -16.63 44.90 1.04
CA ALA A 204 -17.43 45.37 -0.07
C ALA A 204 -16.62 46.49 -0.75
N PRO A 205 -16.37 46.43 -2.06
CA PRO A 205 -15.70 47.52 -2.75
C PRO A 205 -16.52 48.78 -2.49
N GLY A 206 -15.93 49.69 -1.72
CA GLY A 206 -16.58 50.92 -1.27
C GLY A 206 -17.20 51.63 -2.45
N SER A 207 -18.51 51.83 -2.37
CA SER A 207 -19.30 52.67 -3.27
C SER A 207 -19.19 54.13 -2.84
#